data_AF-A0A7X7B804-F1
#
_entry.id   AF-A0A7X7B804-F1
#
_cell.length_a   1.000
_cell.length_b   1.000
_cell.length_c   1.000
_cell.angle_alpha   90.00
_cell.angle_beta   90.00
_cell.angle_gamma   90.00
#
_symmetry.space_group_name_H-M   'P 1'
#
loop_
_entity.id
_entity.type
_entity.pdbx_description
1 polymer ?
#
loop_
_entity_poly.entity_id
_entity_poly.type
_entity_poly.pdbx_seq_one_letter_code
_entity_poly.pdbx_strand_id
1 'polypeptide(L)' 'MDKRQFNRHLGSEIAKLRYEFGYSQEQMAEKSDLSRNYIGQIERGEKSLTVYRLYCILRALNISLEEFFSKF' A
#
# COMPACT_ATOMS: atom_id res chain seq x y z
N MET A 1 -11.49 -4.41 15.45
CA MET A 1 -11.10 -3.18 14.73
C MET A 1 -12.30 -2.64 13.97
N ASP A 2 -12.48 -1.32 14.02
CA ASP A 2 -13.41 -0.65 13.10
C ASP A 2 -12.76 -0.39 11.73
N LYS A 3 -13.54 0.08 10.75
CA LYS A 3 -13.06 0.36 9.38
C LYS A 3 -11.90 1.37 9.34
N ARG A 4 -11.90 2.37 10.22
CA ARG A 4 -10.87 3.41 10.27
C ARG A 4 -9.57 2.87 10.87
N GLN A 5 -9.66 2.02 11.88
CA GLN A 5 -8.52 1.31 12.45
C GLN A 5 -7.92 0.35 11.41
N PHE A 6 -8.77 -0.37 10.67
CA PHE A 6 -8.34 -1.25 9.58
C PHE A 6 -7.59 -0.49 8.47
N ASN A 7 -8.16 0.57 7.93
CA ASN A 7 -7.51 1.35 6.88
C ASN A 7 -6.16 1.94 7.33
N ARG A 8 -6.06 2.40 8.58
CA ARG A 8 -4.80 2.95 9.11
C ARG A 8 -3.73 1.88 9.29
N HIS A 9 -4.11 0.70 9.77
CA HIS A 9 -3.17 -0.41 9.90
C HIS A 9 -2.69 -0.92 8.53
N LEU A 10 -3.61 -1.14 7.58
CA LEU A 10 -3.25 -1.53 6.22
C LEU A 10 -2.36 -0.47 5.55
N GLY A 11 -2.72 0.80 5.68
CA GLY A 11 -1.93 1.92 5.17
C GLY A 11 -0.52 1.98 5.77
N SER A 12 -0.37 1.72 7.07
CA SER A 12 0.94 1.70 7.71
C SER A 12 1.82 0.54 7.25
N GLU A 13 1.26 -0.64 7.01
CA GLU A 13 2.03 -1.77 6.46
C GLU A 13 2.50 -1.49 5.03
N ILE A 14 1.64 -0.89 4.19
CA ILE A 14 2.02 -0.45 2.84
C ILE A 14 3.14 0.61 2.90
N ALA A 15 3.03 1.58 3.81
CA ALA A 15 4.05 2.61 3.98
C ALA A 15 5.39 2.02 4.43
N LYS A 16 5.38 1.05 5.36
CA LYS A 16 6.59 0.34 5.81
C LYS A 16 7.29 -0.36 4.64
N LEU A 17 6.55 -1.13 3.86
CA LEU A 17 7.09 -1.79 2.67
C LEU A 17 7.68 -0.77 1.68
N ARG A 18 7.00 0.36 1.46
CA ARG A 18 7.54 1.44 0.61
C ARG A 18 8.90 1.92 1.12
N TYR A 19 9.05 2.13 2.43
CA TYR A 19 10.30 2.57 3.03
C TYR A 19 11.40 1.50 2.97
N GLU A 20 11.06 0.23 3.18
CA GLU A 20 12.01 -0.89 3.07
C GLU A 20 12.62 -1.00 1.67
N PHE A 21 11.82 -0.72 0.63
CA PHE A 21 12.27 -0.68 -0.76
C PHE A 21 12.93 0.65 -1.17
N GLY A 22 13.02 1.62 -0.25
CA GLY A 22 13.65 2.92 -0.50
C GLY A 22 12.89 3.81 -1.48
N TYR A 23 11.58 3.60 -1.65
CA TYR A 23 10.77 4.35 -2.61
C TYR A 23 10.15 5.60 -1.98
N SER A 24 10.14 6.69 -2.73
CA SER A 24 9.24 7.82 -2.47
C SER A 24 7.81 7.43 -2.86
N GLN A 25 6.82 8.20 -2.37
CA GLN A 25 5.42 8.00 -2.81
C GLN A 25 5.26 8.19 -4.32
N GLU A 26 6.07 9.06 -4.94
CA GLU A 26 6.08 9.26 -6.39
C GLU A 26 6.58 8.01 -7.12
N GLN A 27 7.70 7.44 -6.66
CA GLN A 27 8.29 6.24 -7.25
C GLN A 27 7.38 5.02 -7.11
N MET A 28 6.73 4.85 -5.96
CA MET A 28 5.74 3.77 -5.78
C MET A 28 4.52 3.98 -6.68
N ALA A 29 4.03 5.22 -6.78
CA ALA A 29 2.90 5.56 -7.63
C ALA A 29 3.19 5.23 -9.11
N GLU A 30 4.33 5.66 -9.62
CA GLU A 30 4.78 5.36 -10.99
C GLU A 30 4.86 3.85 -11.25
N LYS A 31 5.50 3.10 -10.35
CA LYS A 31 5.68 1.64 -10.50
C LYS A 31 4.38 0.84 -10.38
N SER A 32 3.39 1.36 -9.65
CA SER A 32 2.10 0.70 -9.43
C SER A 32 0.99 1.17 -10.38
N ASP A 33 1.30 2.11 -11.29
CA ASP A 33 0.32 2.78 -12.17
C ASP A 33 -0.83 3.41 -11.35
N LEU A 34 -0.46 4.12 -10.30
CA LEU A 34 -1.34 4.85 -9.39
C LEU A 34 -0.90 6.30 -9.28
N SER A 35 -1.76 7.17 -8.74
CA SER A 35 -1.35 8.54 -8.44
C SER A 35 -0.66 8.63 -7.09
N ARG A 36 0.35 9.49 -6.99
CA ARG A 36 1.04 9.84 -5.74
C ARG A 36 0.06 10.20 -4.62
N ASN A 37 -0.96 10.99 -4.95
CA ASN A 37 -2.00 11.39 -3.99
C ASN A 37 -2.81 10.19 -3.49
N TYR A 38 -3.12 9.22 -4.36
CA TYR A 38 -3.81 8.00 -3.96
C TYR A 38 -2.94 7.16 -3.01
N ILE A 39 -1.66 6.95 -3.33
CA ILE A 39 -0.71 6.28 -2.42
C ILE A 39 -0.70 6.96 -1.05
N GLY A 40 -0.56 8.29 -1.01
CA GLY A 40 -0.55 9.03 0.25
C GLY A 40 -1.86 8.91 1.05
N GLN A 41 -3.02 8.92 0.37
CA GLN A 41 -4.33 8.72 1.02
C GLN A 41 -4.47 7.31 1.61
N ILE A 42 -3.93 6.29 0.93
CA ILE A 42 -3.88 4.92 1.44
C ILE A 42 -2.99 4.83 2.67
N GLU A 43 -1.76 5.35 2.61
CA GLU A 43 -0.80 5.26 3.71
C GLU A 43 -1.30 5.94 5.00
N ARG A 44 -2.07 7.04 4.86
CA ARG A 44 -2.70 7.72 6.00
C ARG A 44 -4.03 7.09 6.46
N GLY A 45 -4.51 6.06 5.76
CA GLY A 45 -5.79 5.38 6.03
C GLY A 45 -7.03 6.23 5.72
N GLU A 46 -6.87 7.30 4.93
CA GLU A 46 -7.95 8.22 4.53
C GLU A 46 -8.86 7.58 3.47
N LYS A 47 -8.33 6.65 2.68
CA LYS A 47 -9.07 5.96 1.62
C LYS A 47 -8.88 4.46 1.75
N SER A 48 -9.96 3.72 1.48
CA SER A 48 -9.88 2.27 1.29
C SER A 48 -9.44 1.96 -0.14
N LEU A 49 -8.79 0.82 -0.31
CA LEU A 49 -8.38 0.30 -1.61
C LEU A 49 -9.08 -1.02 -1.91
N THR A 50 -9.22 -1.33 -3.21
CA THR A 50 -9.67 -2.66 -3.63
C THR A 50 -8.50 -3.63 -3.61
N VAL A 51 -8.80 -4.93 -3.52
CA VAL A 51 -7.76 -5.98 -3.59
C VAL A 51 -6.92 -5.86 -4.86
N TYR A 52 -7.51 -5.46 -5.99
CA TYR A 52 -6.75 -5.24 -7.23
C TYR A 52 -5.75 -4.09 -7.11
N ARG A 53 -6.11 -2.99 -6.43
CA ARG A 53 -5.18 -1.88 -6.19
C ARG A 53 -4.08 -2.26 -5.20
N LEU A 54 -4.38 -3.13 -4.23
CA LEU A 54 -3.34 -3.73 -3.38
C LEU A 54 -2.37 -4.54 -4.22
N TYR A 55 -2.89 -5.40 -5.10
CA TYR A 55 -2.09 -6.20 -6.01
C TYR A 55 -1.15 -5.33 -6.87
N CYS A 56 -1.64 -4.22 -7.43
CA CYS A 56 -0.80 -3.28 -8.18
C CYS A 56 0.38 -2.74 -7.35
N ILE A 57 0.13 -2.37 -6.08
CA ILE A 57 1.15 -1.87 -5.16
C ILE A 57 2.17 -2.98 -4.83
N LEU A 58 1.70 -4.16 -4.45
CA LEU A 58 2.60 -5.27 -4.07
C LEU A 58 3.41 -5.78 -5.26
N ARG A 59 2.81 -5.84 -6.45
CA ARG A 59 3.50 -6.17 -7.70
C ARG A 59 4.63 -5.18 -8.01
N ALA A 60 4.43 -3.90 -7.75
CA ALA A 60 5.48 -2.87 -7.90
C ALA A 60 6.68 -3.08 -6.96
N LEU A 61 6.49 -3.87 -5.89
CA LEU A 61 7.50 -4.27 -4.92
C LEU A 61 7.96 -5.73 -5.11
N ASN A 62 7.49 -6.44 -6.14
CA ASN A 62 7.70 -7.88 -6.33
C ASN A 62 7.24 -8.76 -5.14
N ILE A 63 6.19 -8.35 -4.44
CA ILE A 63 5.57 -9.10 -3.34
C ILE A 63 4.25 -9.70 -3.80
N SER A 64 3.95 -10.95 -3.43
CA SER A 64 2.65 -11.56 -3.70
C SER A 64 1.62 -11.20 -2.62
N LEU A 65 0.33 -11.34 -2.93
CA LEU A 65 -0.72 -11.12 -1.92
C LEU A 65 -0.58 -12.11 -0.76
N GLU A 66 -0.23 -13.36 -1.06
CA GLU A 66 -0.03 -14.41 -0.07
C GLU A 66 1.13 -14.08 0.87
N GLU A 67 2.27 -13.61 0.33
CA GLU A 67 3.39 -13.18 1.16
C GLU A 67 2.99 -12.00 2.06
N PHE A 68 2.31 -11.00 1.50
CA PHE A 68 1.85 -9.84 2.26
C PHE A 68 0.95 -10.25 3.43
N PHE A 69 -0.09 -11.05 3.15
CA PHE A 69 -1.05 -11.46 4.18
C PHE A 69 -0.51 -12.51 5.16
N SER A 70 0.57 -13.24 4.83
CA SER A 70 1.21 -14.15 5.78
C SER A 70 1.86 -13.43 6.98
N LYS A 71 2.14 -12.13 6.83
CA LYS A 71 2.80 -11.26 7.82
C LYS A 71 1.86 -10.14 8.33
N PHE A 72 0.61 -10.10 7.85
CA PHE A 72 -0.36 -9.04 8.11
C PHE A 72 -1.18 -9.26 9.39
#